data_AF-A0A7S0RR57-F1
#
_entry.id   AF-A0A7S0RR57-F1
#
_cell.length_a   1.000
_cell.length_b   1.000
_cell.length_c   1.000
_cell.angle_alpha   90.00
_cell.angle_beta   90.00
_cell.angle_gamma   90.00
#
_symmetry.space_group_name_H-M   'P 1'
#
loop_
_entity.id
_entity.type
_entity.pdbx_description
1 polymer ?
#
loop_
_entity_poly.entity_id
_entity_poly.type
_entity_poly.pdbx_seq_one_letter_code
_entity_poly.pdbx_strand_id
1 'polypeptide(L)'
;QGLSDDDSYDMDDDDDGMDSDDERFDSADNTSLRKDPWLVKIRELLLKGLVFLELPPNPLDHLTNLCGGPDCVAEMTGRHQQQVVNDAGGVDYVRRCEGVAAKNINIEERKAFQRGDKLIAIISEAASTGI
;
A
#
# COMPACT_ATOMS: atom_id res chain seq x y z
N GLN A 1 28.12 0.09 -63.47
CA GLN A 1 29.03 0.33 -62.34
C GLN A 1 28.11 0.75 -61.21
N GLY A 2 27.61 -0.16 -60.37
CA GLY A 2 28.34 -0.92 -59.33
C GLY A 2 28.59 0.04 -58.16
N LEU A 3 28.17 -0.15 -56.91
CA LEU A 3 27.79 -1.29 -56.08
C LEU A 3 26.72 -0.79 -55.07
N SER A 4 25.58 -1.46 -54.82
CA SER A 4 25.33 -2.43 -53.75
C SER A 4 26.14 -2.19 -52.47
N ASP A 5 25.45 -1.86 -51.37
CA ASP A 5 25.60 -2.58 -50.10
C ASP A 5 24.26 -2.50 -49.35
N ASP A 6 23.80 -3.69 -49.02
CA ASP A 6 22.51 -4.13 -48.50
C ASP A 6 22.82 -4.64 -47.09
N ASP A 7 22.51 -3.83 -46.07
CA ASP A 7 22.64 -4.27 -44.68
C ASP A 7 21.25 -4.62 -44.15
N SER A 8 20.80 -5.81 -44.56
CA SER A 8 19.71 -6.56 -43.97
C SER A 8 20.09 -6.94 -42.54
N TYR A 9 19.48 -6.29 -41.55
CA TYR A 9 19.50 -6.78 -40.17
C TYR A 9 18.45 -7.89 -40.04
N ASP A 10 18.86 -9.12 -40.35
CA ASP A 10 18.23 -10.34 -39.84
C ASP A 10 18.48 -10.38 -38.34
N MET A 11 17.45 -10.01 -37.58
CA MET A 11 17.31 -10.42 -36.19
C MET A 11 16.23 -11.50 -36.18
N ASP A 12 16.65 -12.72 -36.43
CA ASP A 12 15.95 -13.92 -35.98
C ASP A 12 15.97 -13.91 -34.45
N ASP A 13 14.98 -13.26 -33.84
CA ASP A 13 14.64 -13.47 -32.43
C ASP A 13 13.44 -14.41 -32.40
N ASP A 14 13.75 -15.64 -32.02
CA ASP A 14 12.88 -16.78 -31.87
C ASP A 14 11.53 -16.41 -31.22
N ASP A 15 10.47 -16.51 -32.03
CA ASP A 15 9.07 -16.61 -31.60
C ASP A 15 8.85 -17.94 -30.89
N ASP A 16 9.46 -18.08 -29.70
CA ASP A 16 9.06 -19.09 -28.73
C ASP A 16 7.80 -18.58 -28.03
N GLY A 17 6.69 -18.71 -28.76
CA GLY A 17 5.33 -18.72 -28.25
C GLY A 17 5.17 -19.82 -27.19
N MET A 18 5.67 -19.55 -25.99
CA MET A 18 5.19 -20.16 -24.77
C MET A 18 3.82 -19.54 -24.47
N ASP A 19 2.81 -20.03 -25.18
CA ASP A 19 1.45 -20.13 -24.67
C ASP A 19 1.55 -20.94 -23.37
N SER A 20 1.92 -20.23 -22.31
CA SER A 20 1.66 -20.68 -20.96
C SER A 20 0.15 -20.61 -20.87
N ASP A 21 -0.48 -21.76 -21.12
CA ASP A 21 -1.82 -22.08 -20.65
C ASP A 21 -1.85 -21.64 -19.18
N ASP A 22 -2.22 -20.39 -18.95
CA ASP A 22 -2.52 -19.82 -17.65
C ASP A 22 -3.80 -20.53 -17.24
N GLU A 23 -3.57 -21.70 -16.64
CA GLU A 23 -4.51 -22.57 -15.99
C GLU A 23 -5.60 -21.71 -15.37
N ARG A 24 -6.71 -21.59 -16.11
CA ARG A 24 -8.02 -21.24 -15.57
C ARG A 24 -8.38 -22.35 -14.60
N PHE A 25 -7.78 -22.30 -13.42
CA PHE A 25 -8.25 -23.01 -12.26
C PHE A 25 -9.44 -22.21 -11.71
N ASP A 26 -10.52 -22.20 -12.50
CA ASP A 26 -11.88 -21.96 -12.01
C ASP A 26 -12.26 -23.15 -11.10
N SER A 27 -11.60 -23.27 -9.95
CA SER A 27 -12.10 -24.07 -8.85
C SER A 27 -12.76 -23.14 -7.86
N ALA A 28 -14.07 -22.99 -8.07
CA ALA A 28 -15.00 -22.58 -7.05
C ALA A 28 -14.93 -23.57 -5.88
N ASP A 29 -13.93 -23.45 -5.01
CA ASP A 29 -13.93 -24.15 -3.72
C ASP A 29 -13.27 -23.32 -2.61
N ASN A 30 -13.82 -22.12 -2.38
CA ASN A 30 -13.67 -21.42 -1.09
C ASN A 30 -14.91 -21.66 -0.21
N THR A 31 -15.49 -22.86 -0.29
CA THR A 31 -16.69 -23.18 0.48
C THR A 31 -16.30 -24.08 1.65
N SER A 32 -15.86 -23.42 2.72
CA SER A 32 -15.69 -23.94 4.09
C SER A 32 -14.24 -24.10 4.52
N LEU A 33 -13.60 -22.98 4.85
CA LEU A 33 -12.72 -22.94 6.02
C LEU A 33 -13.49 -23.56 7.19
N ARG A 34 -13.26 -24.86 7.48
CA ARG A 34 -13.79 -25.52 8.67
C ARG A 34 -13.27 -24.74 9.87
N LYS A 35 -14.11 -23.90 10.46
CA LYS A 35 -13.82 -23.22 11.72
C LYS A 35 -13.76 -24.28 12.80
N ASP A 36 -12.56 -24.73 13.15
CA ASP A 36 -12.37 -25.63 14.29
C ASP A 36 -12.98 -24.96 15.54
N PRO A 37 -13.88 -25.63 16.29
CA PRO A 37 -14.50 -25.07 17.48
C PRO A 37 -13.49 -24.53 18.50
N TRP A 38 -12.30 -25.11 18.56
CA TRP A 38 -11.21 -24.66 19.41
C TRP A 38 -10.61 -23.32 18.95
N LEU A 39 -10.41 -23.15 17.64
CA LEU A 39 -9.89 -21.90 17.06
C LEU A 39 -10.86 -20.74 17.26
N VAL A 40 -12.17 -20.99 17.15
CA VAL A 40 -13.20 -19.99 17.45
C VAL A 40 -13.14 -19.58 18.92
N LYS A 41 -13.00 -20.54 19.83
CA LYS A 41 -12.91 -20.28 21.27
C LYS A 41 -11.66 -19.50 21.66
N ILE A 42 -10.51 -19.83 21.07
CA ILE A 42 -9.27 -19.05 21.25
C ILE A 42 -9.45 -17.62 20.73
N ARG A 43 -10.02 -17.45 19.52
CA ARG A 43 -10.31 -16.11 18.97
C ARG A 43 -11.19 -15.30 19.90
N GLU A 44 -12.25 -15.88 20.46
CA GLU A 44 -13.13 -15.19 21.42
C GLU A 44 -12.41 -14.80 22.71
N LEU A 45 -11.55 -15.66 23.24
CA LEU A 45 -10.77 -15.36 24.44
C LEU A 45 -9.75 -14.25 24.19
N LEU A 46 -9.06 -14.26 23.03
CA LEU A 46 -8.15 -13.20 22.63
C LEU A 46 -8.87 -11.86 22.46
N LEU A 47 -10.03 -11.86 21.81
CA LEU A 47 -10.84 -10.64 21.65
C LEU A 47 -11.32 -10.09 23.00
N LYS A 48 -11.72 -10.96 23.93
CA LYS A 48 -12.09 -10.53 25.30
C LYS A 48 -10.90 -9.96 26.06
N GLY A 49 -9.72 -10.58 25.94
CA GLY A 49 -8.50 -10.09 26.56
C GLY A 49 -8.05 -8.73 26.01
N LEU A 50 -8.24 -8.51 24.70
CA LEU A 50 -7.86 -7.26 24.02
C LEU A 50 -8.58 -6.03 24.60
N VAL A 51 -9.83 -6.18 25.06
CA VAL A 51 -10.61 -5.09 25.67
C VAL A 51 -9.97 -4.55 26.95
N PHE A 52 -9.23 -5.39 27.67
CA PHE A 52 -8.55 -5.00 28.91
C PHE A 52 -7.13 -4.47 28.68
N LEU A 53 -6.66 -4.45 27.43
CA LEU A 53 -5.31 -4.04 27.10
C LEU A 53 -5.31 -2.58 26.67
N GLU A 54 -4.62 -1.73 27.44
CA GLU A 54 -4.33 -0.35 27.02
C GLU A 54 -3.23 -0.38 25.96
N LEU A 55 -3.65 -0.51 24.69
CA LEU A 55 -2.72 -0.47 23.57
C LEU A 55 -2.32 0.98 23.26
N PRO A 56 -1.02 1.24 23.03
CA PRO A 56 -0.58 2.56 22.63
C PRO A 56 -1.17 2.93 21.25
N PRO A 57 -1.33 4.22 20.97
CA PRO A 57 -1.78 4.68 19.67
C PRO A 57 -0.78 4.27 18.59
N ASN A 58 -1.25 4.16 17.34
CA ASN A 58 -0.39 3.90 16.20
C ASN A 58 0.74 4.94 16.15
N PRO A 59 2.02 4.52 16.15
CA PRO A 59 3.14 5.44 16.33
C PRO A 59 3.26 6.48 15.21
N LEU A 60 3.00 6.13 13.94
CA LEU A 60 3.08 7.16 12.89
C LEU A 60 1.91 8.13 12.97
N ASP A 61 0.71 7.66 13.32
CA ASP A 61 -0.46 8.55 13.43
C ASP A 61 -0.24 9.52 14.61
N HIS A 62 0.37 9.03 15.69
CA HIS A 62 0.81 9.88 16.80
C HIS A 62 1.85 10.92 16.37
N LEU A 63 2.86 10.54 15.58
CA LEU A 63 3.85 11.49 15.04
C LEU A 63 3.18 12.53 14.14
N THR A 64 2.31 12.11 13.23
CA THR A 64 1.56 13.01 12.34
C THR A 64 0.75 14.01 13.14
N ASN A 65 0.06 13.57 14.19
CA ASN A 65 -0.71 14.45 15.08
C ASN A 65 0.18 15.46 15.82
N LEU A 66 1.32 15.02 16.35
CA LEU A 66 2.29 15.92 17.01
C LEU A 66 2.86 16.98 16.04
N CYS A 67 2.94 16.63 14.75
CA CYS A 67 3.43 17.50 13.70
C CYS A 67 2.37 18.43 13.08
N GLY A 68 1.18 18.53 13.68
CA GLY A 68 0.11 19.40 13.20
C GLY A 68 -0.92 18.74 12.28
N GLY A 69 -0.93 17.41 12.23
CA GLY A 69 -1.89 16.63 11.46
C GLY A 69 -1.45 16.35 10.01
N PRO A 70 -2.28 15.64 9.24
CA PRO A 70 -1.95 15.17 7.90
C PRO A 70 -1.71 16.30 6.90
N ASP A 71 -2.27 17.50 7.14
CA ASP A 71 -2.08 18.66 6.27
C ASP A 71 -0.67 19.27 6.40
N CYS A 72 0.00 19.08 7.54
CA CYS A 72 1.35 19.60 7.77
C CYS A 72 2.45 18.59 7.42
N VAL A 73 2.10 17.32 7.27
CA VAL A 73 3.03 16.19 7.16
C VAL A 73 2.89 15.47 5.83
N ALA A 74 3.98 15.46 5.05
CA ALA A 74 4.12 14.66 3.86
C ALA A 74 4.55 13.23 4.22
N GLU A 75 3.60 12.30 4.19
CA GLU A 75 3.84 10.90 4.54
C GLU A 75 4.08 10.04 3.29
N MET A 76 5.34 9.66 3.07
CA MET A 76 5.75 8.74 2.00
C MET A 76 6.04 7.35 2.58
N THR A 77 4.99 6.71 3.11
CA THR A 77 5.07 5.33 3.60
C THR A 77 4.19 4.36 2.82
N GLY A 78 4.34 3.06 3.06
CA GLY A 78 3.55 2.01 2.40
C GLY A 78 2.13 1.79 2.95
N ARG A 79 1.71 2.45 4.04
CA ARG A 79 0.35 2.27 4.58
C ARG A 79 -0.68 2.93 3.66
N HIS A 80 -1.95 2.50 3.62
CA HIS A 80 -2.97 3.17 2.79
C HIS A 80 -3.99 3.98 3.58
N GLN A 81 -4.10 3.67 4.88
CA GLN A 81 -5.04 4.26 5.81
C GLN A 81 -4.29 4.77 7.03
N GLN A 82 -4.87 5.77 7.68
CA GLN A 82 -4.41 6.36 8.93
C GLN A 82 -5.58 6.42 9.92
N GLN A 83 -5.28 6.37 11.21
CA GLN A 83 -6.25 6.65 12.26
C GLN A 83 -6.32 8.15 12.51
N VAL A 84 -7.52 8.73 12.43
CA VAL A 84 -7.79 10.12 12.77
C VAL A 84 -8.66 10.15 14.01
N VAL A 85 -8.28 10.97 14.99
CA VAL A 85 -9.10 11.18 16.19
C VAL A 85 -10.13 12.25 15.86
N ASN A 86 -11.41 11.92 15.99
CA ASN A 86 -12.52 12.85 15.78
C ASN A 86 -12.68 13.78 16.98
N ASP A 87 -13.40 14.89 16.78
CA ASP A 87 -13.75 15.84 17.84
C ASP A 87 -14.51 15.20 19.02
N ALA A 88 -15.17 14.06 18.79
CA ALA A 88 -15.88 13.28 19.81
C ALA A 88 -14.95 12.32 20.60
N GLY A 89 -13.64 12.32 20.34
CA GLY A 89 -12.66 11.42 20.94
C GLY A 89 -12.68 9.99 20.38
N GLY A 90 -13.47 9.74 19.33
CA GLY A 90 -13.48 8.47 18.58
C GLY A 90 -12.32 8.37 17.59
N VAL A 91 -12.02 7.16 17.13
CA VAL A 91 -10.96 6.89 16.15
C VAL A 91 -11.57 6.43 14.82
N ASP A 92 -11.37 7.20 13.76
CA ASP A 92 -11.80 6.88 12.41
C ASP A 92 -10.63 6.40 11.55
N TYR A 93 -10.90 5.43 10.69
CA TYR A 93 -9.93 4.96 9.70
C TYR A 93 -10.16 5.68 8.37
N VAL A 94 -9.26 6.61 8.05
CA VAL A 94 -9.36 7.47 6.87
C VAL A 94 -8.27 7.12 5.87
N ARG A 95 -8.56 7.26 4.57
CA ARG A 95 -7.55 7.13 3.52
C ARG A 95 -6.64 8.38 3.52
N ARG A 96 -5.32 8.19 3.37
CA ARG A 96 -4.33 9.29 3.43
C ARG A 96 -4.54 10.43 2.42
N CYS A 97 -5.13 10.12 1.26
CA CYS A 97 -5.65 11.12 0.33
C CYS A 97 -6.94 10.62 -0.31
N GLU A 98 -7.99 11.43 -0.26
CA GLU A 98 -9.20 11.19 -1.04
C GLU A 98 -8.93 11.53 -2.52
N GLY A 99 -9.39 10.68 -3.44
CA GLY A 99 -9.30 10.94 -4.89
C GLY A 99 -7.95 10.61 -5.56
N VAL A 100 -6.89 10.32 -4.81
CA VAL A 100 -5.58 9.92 -5.38
C VAL A 100 -5.46 8.39 -5.41
N ALA A 101 -5.00 7.85 -6.55
CA ALA A 101 -4.71 6.42 -6.65
C ALA A 101 -3.64 6.01 -5.63
N ALA A 102 -3.81 4.87 -4.96
CA ALA A 102 -2.92 4.42 -3.89
C ALA A 102 -1.43 4.39 -4.28
N LYS A 103 -1.14 4.11 -5.56
CA LYS A 103 0.22 4.12 -6.14
C LYS A 103 0.83 5.52 -6.24
N ASN A 104 0.00 6.56 -6.33
CA ASN A 104 0.43 7.94 -6.57
C ASN A 104 0.46 8.79 -5.29
N ILE A 105 -0.01 8.28 -4.15
CA ILE A 105 -0.04 9.02 -2.88
C ILE A 105 1.35 9.55 -2.54
N ASN A 106 2.38 8.71 -2.60
CA ASN A 106 3.75 9.10 -2.27
C ASN A 106 4.30 10.19 -3.21
N ILE A 107 3.90 10.18 -4.49
CA ILE A 107 4.31 11.19 -5.47
C ILE A 107 3.67 12.53 -5.14
N GLU A 108 2.38 12.56 -4.83
CA GLU A 108 1.66 13.79 -4.48
C GLU A 108 2.13 14.36 -3.15
N GLU A 109 2.39 13.51 -2.15
CA GLU A 109 2.97 13.91 -0.86
C GLU A 109 4.36 14.51 -1.02
N ARG A 110 5.22 13.90 -1.85
CA ARG A 110 6.52 14.48 -2.20
C ARG A 110 6.35 15.86 -2.83
N LYS A 111 5.46 16.00 -3.81
CA LYS A 111 5.25 17.29 -4.48
C LYS A 111 4.74 18.34 -3.50
N ALA A 112 3.84 17.99 -2.59
CA ALA A 112 3.33 18.90 -1.55
C ALA A 112 4.45 19.36 -0.62
N PHE A 113 5.37 18.46 -0.24
CA PHE A 113 6.58 18.83 0.50
C PHE A 113 7.49 19.77 -0.32
N GLN A 114 7.75 19.45 -1.58
CA GLN A 114 8.61 20.25 -2.46
C GLN A 114 8.04 21.64 -2.77
N ARG A 115 6.72 21.80 -2.83
CA ARG A 115 6.04 23.09 -2.99
C ARG A 115 6.01 23.91 -1.69
N GLY A 116 6.32 23.29 -0.55
CA GLY A 116 6.22 23.92 0.77
C GLY A 116 4.82 23.91 1.36
N ASP A 117 3.86 23.20 0.75
CA ASP A 117 2.50 23.03 1.29
C ASP A 117 2.54 22.24 2.61
N LYS A 118 3.45 21.25 2.68
CA LYS A 118 3.74 20.45 3.87
C LYS A 118 5.19 20.65 4.29
N LEU A 119 5.43 20.90 5.58
CA LEU A 119 6.74 21.32 6.08
C LEU A 119 7.56 20.16 6.68
N ILE A 120 6.90 19.05 7.00
CA ILE A 120 7.52 17.89 7.65
C ILE A 120 7.33 16.69 6.74
N ALA A 121 8.37 15.86 6.56
CA ALA A 121 8.29 14.64 5.77
C ALA A 121 8.58 13.40 6.63
N ILE A 122 7.73 12.39 6.50
CA ILE A 122 7.93 11.05 7.07
C ILE A 122 8.17 10.07 5.93
N ILE A 123 9.33 9.44 5.91
CA ILE A 123 9.74 8.48 4.88
C ILE A 123 9.98 7.10 5.49
N SER A 124 9.68 6.07 4.70
CA SER A 124 10.03 4.68 5.02
C SER A 124 10.73 4.04 3.81
N GLU A 125 11.14 2.79 3.94
CA GLU A 125 11.73 2.04 2.82
C GLU A 125 10.88 2.06 1.53
N ALA A 126 9.55 2.13 1.66
CA ALA A 126 8.62 2.27 0.53
C ALA A 126 8.83 3.54 -0.32
N ALA A 127 9.55 4.54 0.21
CA ALA A 127 9.95 5.74 -0.53
C ALA A 127 11.28 5.56 -1.28
N SER A 128 12.08 4.54 -0.92
CA SER A 128 13.40 4.29 -1.51
C SER A 128 13.34 3.54 -2.84
N THR A 129 12.32 2.71 -3.04
CA THR A 129 12.11 1.97 -4.30
C THR A 129 11.25 2.78 -5.27
N GLY A 130 11.81 3.87 -5.80
CA GLY A 130 11.26 4.57 -6.97
C GLY A 130 10.17 5.60 -6.69
N ILE A 131 10.53 6.69 -6.00
CA ILE A 131 9.88 8.01 -6.13
C ILE A 131 10.74 8.92 -7.01
#